data_AF-A0A925ZVZ8-F1
#
_entry.id   AF-A0A925ZVZ8-F1
#
_cell.length_a   1.000
_cell.length_b   1.000
_cell.length_c   1.000
_cell.angle_alpha   90.00
_cell.angle_beta   90.00
_cell.angle_gamma   90.00
#
_symmetry.space_group_name_H-M   'P 1'
#
loop_
_entity.id
_entity.type
_entity.pdbx_description
1 polymer ?
#
loop_
_entity_poly.entity_id
_entity_poly.type
_entity_poly.pdbx_seq_one_letter_code
_entity_poly.pdbx_strand_id
1 'polypeptide(L)'
;MIGQTWPDERRTSRDLRTGRTITQLTASGNNVHLYFTENSFDAGGQFILFSSDRASGTDHAPHESPHYNLFRLDLESGLITQLTDEPQSIGSVTKTPDSRIVAYITGNEVRTLDTASGEARTIYSELGPWSLGAPSISRNQRYVAFCRNEQVDAPRGPNYSGF
;
A
#
# COMPACT_ATOMS: atom_id res chain seq x y z
N MET A 1 -10.09 11.40 2.14
CA MET A 1 -10.65 11.88 0.85
C MET A 1 -9.62 11.72 -0.24
N ILE A 2 -9.99 11.08 -1.36
CA ILE A 2 -9.09 10.95 -2.52
C ILE A 2 -8.62 12.33 -2.99
N GLY A 3 -7.33 12.47 -3.27
CA GLY A 3 -6.71 13.73 -3.68
C GLY A 3 -6.33 14.67 -2.53
N GLN A 4 -6.70 14.36 -1.29
CA GLN A 4 -6.20 15.09 -0.12
C GLN A 4 -4.66 15.02 -0.08
N THR A 5 -4.04 16.13 0.31
CA THR A 5 -2.58 16.24 0.33
C THR A 5 -2.02 16.60 1.70
N TRP A 6 -0.79 16.15 1.95
CA TRP A 6 0.03 16.52 3.12
C TRP A 6 1.36 17.10 2.64
N PRO A 7 1.90 18.12 3.35
CA PRO A 7 3.17 18.75 2.98
C PRO A 7 4.35 17.80 3.22
N ASP A 8 5.54 18.23 2.77
CA ASP A 8 6.79 17.50 2.98
C ASP A 8 7.07 17.23 4.47
N GLU A 9 7.30 15.95 4.79
CA GLU A 9 7.61 15.46 6.14
C GLU A 9 9.10 15.03 6.26
N ARG A 10 9.89 15.23 5.21
CA ARG A 10 11.25 14.67 5.13
C ARG A 10 12.18 15.26 6.17
N ARG A 11 12.93 14.39 6.81
CA ARG A 11 14.04 14.76 7.69
C ARG A 11 15.28 13.92 7.40
N THR A 12 16.44 14.56 7.53
CA THR A 12 17.72 13.91 7.29
C THR A 12 18.49 13.79 8.60
N SER A 13 19.11 12.64 8.81
CA SER A 13 20.02 12.38 9.93
C SER A 13 21.25 11.60 9.45
N ARG A 14 22.23 11.43 10.33
CA ARG A 14 23.38 10.55 10.10
C ARG A 14 23.25 9.32 10.98
N ASP A 15 23.45 8.15 10.38
CA ASP A 15 23.62 6.91 11.13
C ASP A 15 24.89 6.97 11.98
N LEU A 16 24.76 6.78 13.30
CA LEU A 16 25.88 6.94 14.23
C LEU A 16 26.97 5.86 14.07
N ARG A 17 26.64 4.71 13.48
CA ARG A 17 27.59 3.59 13.30
C ARG A 17 28.34 3.66 11.97
N THR A 18 27.68 4.06 10.91
CA THR A 18 28.20 4.00 9.54
C THR A 18 28.46 5.38 8.93
N GLY A 19 27.98 6.46 9.56
CA GLY A 19 28.09 7.83 9.06
C GLY A 19 27.23 8.13 7.83
N ARG A 20 26.49 7.13 7.32
CA ARG A 20 25.62 7.27 6.15
C ARG A 20 24.47 8.23 6.44
N THR A 21 24.09 8.99 5.42
CA THR A 21 22.91 9.83 5.46
C THR A 21 21.66 8.94 5.41
N ILE A 22 20.75 9.15 6.36
CA ILE A 22 19.42 8.55 6.37
C ILE A 22 18.42 9.67 6.11
N THR A 23 17.57 9.48 5.11
CA THR A 23 16.42 10.35 4.86
C THR A 23 15.15 9.61 5.24
N GLN A 24 14.46 10.10 6.27
CA GLN A 24 13.13 9.64 6.62
C GLN A 24 12.11 10.41 5.79
N LEU A 25 11.18 9.70 5.16
CA LEU A 25 10.23 10.26 4.19
C LEU A 25 8.89 10.69 4.80
N THR A 26 8.51 10.09 5.93
CA THR A 26 7.24 10.38 6.63
C THR A 26 7.50 10.53 8.12
N ALA A 27 6.74 11.37 8.80
CA ALA A 27 6.86 11.70 10.22
C ALA A 27 5.54 11.50 11.00
N SER A 28 4.42 11.27 10.32
CA SER A 28 3.10 11.07 10.95
C SER A 28 2.41 9.78 10.50
N GLY A 29 1.60 9.20 11.39
CA GLY A 29 0.87 7.95 11.17
C GLY A 29 1.77 6.71 11.08
N ASN A 30 1.12 5.56 10.93
CA ASN A 30 1.75 4.32 10.53
C ASN A 30 1.97 4.35 9.02
N ASN A 31 3.18 4.02 8.56
CA ASN A 31 3.55 4.06 7.15
C ASN A 31 4.31 2.79 6.80
N VAL A 32 3.85 2.09 5.77
CA VAL A 32 4.49 0.86 5.29
C VAL A 32 4.66 0.93 3.78
N HIS A 33 5.86 0.58 3.31
CA HIS A 33 6.09 0.37 1.89
C HIS A 33 5.30 -0.86 1.40
N LEU A 34 5.16 -1.02 0.08
CA LEU A 34 4.57 -2.23 -0.50
C LEU A 34 5.41 -3.46 -0.09
N TYR A 35 4.82 -4.66 -0.12
CA TYR A 35 5.56 -5.87 0.23
C TYR A 35 6.86 -5.94 -0.59
N PHE A 36 7.97 -6.44 -0.04
CA PHE A 36 9.30 -6.25 -0.66
C PHE A 36 9.47 -6.90 -2.05
N THR A 37 8.58 -7.83 -2.45
CA THR A 37 8.52 -8.37 -3.81
C THR A 37 7.86 -7.41 -4.80
N GLU A 38 7.16 -6.41 -4.30
CA GLU A 38 6.52 -5.33 -5.03
C GLU A 38 7.38 -4.07 -4.91
N ASN A 39 7.64 -3.43 -6.04
CA ASN A 39 8.42 -2.20 -6.03
C ASN A 39 7.51 -1.02 -5.65
N SER A 40 7.77 -0.37 -4.51
CA SER A 40 7.07 0.87 -4.13
C SER A 40 7.39 2.04 -5.06
N PHE A 41 8.56 2.05 -5.70
CA PHE A 41 8.97 3.12 -6.59
C PHE A 41 8.28 3.02 -7.94
N ASP A 42 7.92 4.18 -8.47
CA ASP A 42 7.61 4.33 -9.87
C ASP A 42 8.83 3.99 -10.75
N ALA A 43 8.61 3.46 -11.96
CA ALA A 43 9.69 3.14 -12.90
C ALA A 43 10.52 4.38 -13.31
N GLY A 44 9.93 5.57 -13.29
CA GLY A 44 10.64 6.83 -13.50
C GLY A 44 11.38 7.33 -12.26
N GLY A 45 11.22 6.69 -11.09
CA GLY A 45 11.86 7.10 -9.83
C GLY A 45 11.34 8.41 -9.24
N GLN A 46 10.21 8.93 -9.74
CA GLN A 46 9.66 10.24 -9.35
C GLN A 46 8.79 10.14 -8.08
N PHE A 47 8.13 9.00 -7.87
CA PHE A 47 7.18 8.82 -6.78
C PHE A 47 7.37 7.48 -6.07
N ILE A 48 6.91 7.41 -4.82
CA ILE A 48 6.77 6.19 -4.03
C ILE A 48 5.29 5.98 -3.72
N LEU A 49 4.79 4.75 -3.91
CA LEU A 49 3.52 4.30 -3.36
C LEU A 49 3.73 3.61 -2.02
N PHE A 50 2.90 3.94 -1.04
CA PHE A 50 2.95 3.38 0.30
C PHE A 50 1.56 3.35 0.95
N SER A 51 1.37 2.48 1.93
CA SER A 51 0.14 2.42 2.72
C SER A 51 0.31 3.22 4.00
N SER A 52 -0.74 3.97 4.39
CA SER A 52 -0.73 4.74 5.63
C SER A 52 -2.13 4.91 6.22
N ASP A 53 -2.20 5.08 7.53
CA ASP A 53 -3.44 5.37 8.26
C ASP A 53 -3.58 6.86 8.60
N ARG A 54 -2.71 7.71 8.04
CA ARG A 54 -2.70 9.17 8.24
C ARG A 54 -4.03 9.88 8.01
N ALA A 55 -4.93 9.29 7.22
CA ALA A 55 -6.25 9.82 6.90
C ALA A 55 -7.40 9.17 7.70
N SER A 56 -7.10 8.20 8.59
CA SER A 56 -8.10 7.43 9.33
C SER A 56 -8.81 8.25 10.42
N GLY A 57 -8.16 9.30 10.93
CA GLY A 57 -8.67 10.10 12.05
C GLY A 57 -8.54 9.42 13.42
N THR A 58 -7.95 8.23 13.49
CA THR A 58 -7.73 7.48 14.73
C THR A 58 -6.25 7.11 14.87
N ASP A 59 -5.70 7.22 16.09
CA ASP A 59 -4.32 6.85 16.39
C ASP A 59 -4.29 5.42 16.94
N HIS A 60 -4.06 4.45 16.06
CA HIS A 60 -3.91 3.03 16.42
C HIS A 60 -2.43 2.65 16.40
N ALA A 61 -1.99 1.86 17.37
CA ALA A 61 -0.67 1.23 17.29
C ALA A 61 -0.62 0.23 16.11
N PRO A 62 0.57 -0.10 15.56
CA PRO A 62 0.69 -1.02 14.42
C PRO A 62 -0.01 -2.38 14.59
N HIS A 63 -0.11 -2.87 15.84
CA HIS A 63 -0.72 -4.16 16.17
C HIS A 63 -2.25 -4.09 16.40
N GLU A 64 -2.83 -2.89 16.42
CA GLU A 64 -4.26 -2.63 16.64
C GLU A 64 -5.05 -2.55 15.33
N SER A 65 -4.53 -3.16 14.25
CA SER A 65 -5.15 -3.19 12.92
C SER A 65 -5.54 -1.78 12.40
N PRO A 66 -4.58 -0.86 12.23
CA PRO A 66 -4.85 0.47 11.70
C PRO A 66 -5.50 0.43 10.31
N HIS A 67 -6.32 1.45 10.02
CA HIS A 67 -7.02 1.56 8.74
C HIS A 67 -6.11 2.20 7.69
N TYR A 68 -5.51 1.36 6.86
CA TYR A 68 -4.63 1.77 5.78
C TYR A 68 -5.39 2.13 4.50
N ASN A 69 -4.96 3.23 3.89
CA ASN A 69 -5.25 3.58 2.50
C ASN A 69 -3.94 3.74 1.72
N LEU A 70 -4.02 3.86 0.40
CA LEU A 70 -2.87 4.03 -0.48
C LEU A 70 -2.54 5.51 -0.66
N PHE A 71 -1.26 5.82 -0.64
CA PHE A 71 -0.72 7.16 -0.81
C PHE A 71 0.41 7.16 -1.81
N ARG A 72 0.59 8.31 -2.46
CA ARG A 72 1.73 8.64 -3.32
C ARG A 72 2.54 9.74 -2.65
N LEU A 73 3.85 9.53 -2.54
CA LEU A 73 4.82 10.56 -2.18
C LEU A 73 5.58 10.97 -3.44
N ASP A 74 5.60 12.25 -3.75
CA ASP A 74 6.50 12.85 -4.74
C ASP A 74 7.90 13.04 -4.12
N LEU A 75 8.92 12.47 -4.76
CA LEU A 75 10.28 12.44 -4.22
C LEU A 75 11.04 13.76 -4.42
N GLU A 76 10.57 14.64 -5.30
CA GLU A 76 11.16 15.95 -5.50
C GLU A 76 10.62 16.93 -4.45
N SER A 77 9.30 17.14 -4.46
CA SER A 77 8.58 18.09 -3.61
C SER A 77 8.32 17.59 -2.19
N GLY A 78 8.28 16.28 -1.97
CA GLY A 78 7.86 15.68 -0.70
C GLY A 78 6.34 15.69 -0.49
N LEU A 79 5.56 16.14 -1.47
CA LEU A 79 4.10 16.18 -1.37
C LEU A 79 3.52 14.76 -1.30
N ILE A 80 2.65 14.53 -0.32
CA ILE A 80 1.94 13.25 -0.16
C ILE A 80 0.51 13.44 -0.61
N THR A 81 -0.02 12.51 -1.41
CA THR A 81 -1.41 12.52 -1.91
C THR A 81 -2.12 11.21 -1.60
N GLN A 82 -3.33 11.27 -1.06
CA GLN A 82 -4.19 10.09 -0.86
C GLN A 82 -4.74 9.60 -2.20
N LEU A 83 -4.56 8.31 -2.50
CA LEU A 83 -5.01 7.67 -3.74
C LEU A 83 -6.27 6.82 -3.57
N THR A 84 -6.51 6.26 -2.38
CA THR A 84 -7.73 5.49 -2.07
C THR A 84 -8.39 6.01 -0.81
N ASP A 85 -9.70 5.79 -0.68
CA ASP A 85 -10.48 6.14 0.51
C ASP A 85 -11.54 5.04 0.73
N GLU A 86 -11.05 3.84 1.01
CA GLU A 86 -11.89 2.65 1.13
C GLU A 86 -12.56 2.55 2.50
N PRO A 87 -13.76 1.95 2.61
CA PRO A 87 -14.41 1.72 3.90
C PRO A 87 -13.70 0.65 4.75
N GLN A 88 -12.94 -0.25 4.10
CA GLN A 88 -12.11 -1.25 4.77
C GLN A 88 -10.64 -1.04 4.39
N SER A 89 -9.76 -1.30 5.37
CA SER A 89 -8.30 -1.20 5.22
C SER A 89 -7.82 -1.98 3.99
N ILE A 90 -6.97 -1.34 3.18
CA ILE A 90 -6.40 -1.97 1.99
C ILE A 90 -5.23 -2.88 2.36
N GLY A 91 -4.98 -3.89 1.52
CA GLY A 91 -3.83 -4.78 1.63
C GLY A 91 -3.46 -5.43 0.30
N SER A 92 -2.37 -6.19 0.30
CA SER A 92 -1.89 -6.93 -0.89
C SER A 92 -1.87 -6.06 -2.15
N VAL A 93 -1.12 -4.96 -2.12
CA VAL A 93 -1.09 -3.98 -3.21
C VAL A 93 0.01 -4.35 -4.21
N THR A 94 -0.32 -4.35 -5.51
CA THR A 94 0.62 -4.42 -6.62
C THR A 94 0.34 -3.27 -7.61
N LYS A 95 1.28 -3.01 -8.51
CA LYS A 95 1.15 -1.95 -9.51
C LYS A 95 1.83 -2.29 -10.82
N THR A 96 1.40 -1.61 -11.87
CA THR A 96 2.16 -1.47 -13.11
C THR A 96 3.47 -0.70 -12.88
N PRO A 97 4.52 -0.91 -13.69
CA PRO A 97 5.81 -0.25 -13.49
C PRO A 97 5.72 1.28 -13.42
N ASP A 98 4.91 1.89 -14.28
CA ASP A 98 4.61 3.33 -14.34
C ASP A 98 3.58 3.80 -13.30
N SER A 99 3.18 2.89 -12.40
CA SER A 99 2.24 3.15 -11.30
C SER A 99 0.87 3.66 -11.76
N ARG A 100 0.53 3.53 -13.04
CA ARG A 100 -0.73 4.02 -13.60
C ARG A 100 -1.91 3.20 -13.11
N ILE A 101 -1.76 1.88 -13.12
CA ILE A 101 -2.75 0.93 -12.62
C ILE A 101 -2.21 0.28 -11.36
N VAL A 102 -3.00 0.33 -10.30
CA VAL A 102 -2.77 -0.35 -9.02
C VAL A 102 -3.85 -1.40 -8.85
N ALA A 103 -3.50 -2.61 -8.43
CA ALA A 103 -4.45 -3.62 -7.97
C ALA A 103 -4.24 -3.87 -6.47
N TYR A 104 -5.32 -3.97 -5.72
CA TYR A 104 -5.29 -4.13 -4.27
C TYR A 104 -6.50 -4.92 -3.77
N ILE A 105 -6.39 -5.42 -2.55
CA ILE A 105 -7.48 -6.07 -1.84
C ILE A 105 -8.04 -5.11 -0.80
N THR A 106 -9.36 -5.02 -0.70
CA THR A 106 -10.06 -4.37 0.41
C THR A 106 -11.28 -5.20 0.77
N GLY A 107 -11.42 -5.56 2.04
CA GLY A 107 -12.46 -6.49 2.48
C GLY A 107 -12.40 -7.82 1.72
N ASN A 108 -13.49 -8.14 1.03
CA ASN A 108 -13.66 -9.33 0.20
C ASN A 108 -13.53 -9.04 -1.31
N GLU A 109 -12.95 -7.90 -1.68
CA GLU A 109 -12.88 -7.47 -3.09
C GLU A 109 -11.44 -7.38 -3.62
N VAL A 110 -11.29 -7.72 -4.90
CA VAL A 110 -10.15 -7.30 -5.71
C VAL A 110 -10.55 -6.06 -6.48
N ARG A 111 -9.82 -4.98 -6.29
CA ARG A 111 -10.06 -3.70 -6.95
C ARG A 111 -8.86 -3.26 -7.76
N THR A 112 -9.11 -2.45 -8.78
CA THR A 112 -8.06 -1.74 -9.51
C THR A 112 -8.33 -0.25 -9.49
N LEU A 113 -7.28 0.55 -9.34
CA LEU A 113 -7.29 2.01 -9.39
C LEU A 113 -6.46 2.49 -10.58
N ASP A 114 -7.02 3.41 -11.36
CA ASP A 114 -6.27 4.28 -12.26
C ASP A 114 -5.81 5.52 -11.48
N THR A 115 -4.50 5.69 -11.31
CA THR A 115 -3.92 6.71 -10.43
C THR A 115 -3.94 8.13 -11.01
N ALA A 116 -4.27 8.30 -12.29
CA ALA A 116 -4.39 9.65 -12.86
C ALA A 116 -5.83 10.13 -12.92
N SER A 117 -6.79 9.25 -13.18
CA SER A 117 -8.21 9.63 -13.12
C SER A 117 -8.77 9.55 -11.70
N GLY A 118 -8.16 8.73 -10.83
CA GLY A 118 -8.71 8.39 -9.52
C GLY A 118 -9.83 7.35 -9.60
N GLU A 119 -10.10 6.79 -10.78
CA GLU A 119 -11.18 5.82 -10.97
C GLU A 119 -10.79 4.46 -10.38
N ALA A 120 -11.56 4.01 -9.39
CA ALA A 120 -11.44 2.68 -8.82
C ALA A 120 -12.61 1.79 -9.27
N ARG A 121 -12.31 0.55 -9.67
CA ARG A 121 -13.30 -0.46 -10.06
C ARG A 121 -13.09 -1.76 -9.31
N THR A 122 -14.19 -2.41 -8.94
CA THR A 122 -14.16 -3.79 -8.46
C THR A 122 -14.10 -4.73 -9.64
N ILE A 123 -13.12 -5.64 -9.65
CA ILE A 123 -12.93 -6.63 -10.71
C ILE A 123 -13.31 -8.04 -10.25
N TYR A 124 -13.44 -8.26 -8.95
CA TYR A 124 -13.92 -9.50 -8.34
C TYR A 124 -14.42 -9.24 -6.91
N SER A 125 -15.51 -9.88 -6.52
CA SER A 125 -16.00 -9.89 -5.14
C SER A 125 -16.16 -11.35 -4.67
N GLU A 126 -15.54 -11.68 -3.53
CA GLU A 126 -15.65 -13.00 -2.92
C GLU A 126 -16.96 -13.14 -2.13
N LEU A 127 -17.72 -14.20 -2.40
CA LEU A 127 -19.01 -14.46 -1.76
C LEU A 127 -18.96 -15.60 -0.73
N GLY A 128 -17.87 -16.37 -0.69
CA GLY A 128 -17.68 -17.51 0.21
C GLY A 128 -16.66 -17.26 1.32
N PRO A 129 -16.34 -18.31 2.10
CA PRO A 129 -15.40 -18.23 3.22
C PRO A 129 -13.93 -18.32 2.76
N TRP A 130 -13.56 -17.46 1.80
CA TRP A 130 -12.21 -17.44 1.23
C TRP A 130 -11.54 -16.10 1.52
N SER A 131 -10.22 -16.11 1.65
CA SER A 131 -9.41 -14.91 1.75
C SER A 131 -8.75 -14.61 0.41
N LEU A 132 -8.63 -13.32 0.09
CA LEU A 132 -8.00 -12.85 -1.13
C LEU A 132 -6.62 -12.29 -0.83
N GLY A 133 -5.66 -12.47 -1.73
CA GLY A 133 -4.31 -11.94 -1.52
C GLY A 133 -3.43 -11.99 -2.76
N ALA A 134 -2.26 -11.37 -2.64
CA ALA A 134 -1.19 -11.39 -3.64
C ALA A 134 -1.66 -11.19 -5.10
N PRO A 135 -2.37 -10.08 -5.42
CA PRO A 135 -2.70 -9.79 -6.79
C PRO A 135 -1.44 -9.51 -7.61
N SER A 136 -1.49 -9.78 -8.92
CA SER A 136 -0.44 -9.48 -9.88
C SER A 136 -1.05 -9.08 -11.22
N ILE A 137 -0.51 -8.04 -11.84
CA ILE A 137 -0.99 -7.50 -13.12
C ILE A 137 -0.14 -8.07 -14.25
N SER A 138 -0.80 -8.71 -15.23
CA SER A 138 -0.14 -9.17 -16.46
C SER A 138 0.49 -8.02 -17.24
N ARG A 139 1.60 -8.28 -17.95
CA ARG A 139 2.35 -7.25 -18.69
C ARG A 139 1.51 -6.50 -19.73
N ASN A 140 0.55 -7.17 -20.36
CA ASN A 140 -0.38 -6.56 -21.32
C ASN A 140 -1.57 -5.86 -20.67
N GLN A 141 -1.62 -5.83 -19.32
CA GLN A 141 -2.62 -5.17 -18.49
C GLN A 141 -4.06 -5.69 -18.68
N ARG A 142 -4.24 -6.86 -19.32
CA ARG A 142 -5.57 -7.44 -19.58
C ARG A 142 -6.07 -8.32 -18.44
N TYR A 143 -5.16 -8.87 -17.65
CA TYR A 143 -5.47 -9.80 -16.58
C TYR A 143 -4.85 -9.35 -15.26
N VAL A 144 -5.60 -9.57 -14.19
CA VAL A 144 -5.11 -9.57 -12.81
C VAL A 144 -5.27 -11.00 -12.27
N ALA A 145 -4.18 -11.62 -11.89
CA ALA A 145 -4.19 -12.87 -11.13
C ALA A 145 -4.20 -12.54 -9.64
N PHE A 146 -4.80 -13.39 -8.80
CA PHE A 146 -4.79 -13.24 -7.34
C PHE A 146 -4.96 -14.61 -6.67
N CYS A 147 -4.52 -14.73 -5.43
CA CYS A 147 -4.76 -15.90 -4.61
C CYS A 147 -6.15 -15.85 -4.00
N ARG A 148 -6.85 -16.98 -4.03
CA ARG A 148 -8.10 -17.24 -3.31
C ARG A 148 -7.85 -18.42 -2.37
N ASN A 149 -7.60 -18.12 -1.11
CA ASN A 149 -7.11 -19.08 -0.12
C ASN A 149 -8.23 -19.49 0.82
N GLU A 150 -8.25 -20.77 1.18
CA GLU A 150 -9.15 -21.29 2.20
C GLU A 150 -8.91 -20.54 3.52
N GLN A 151 -9.98 -20.13 4.18
CA GLN A 151 -9.85 -19.64 5.55
C GLN A 151 -9.64 -20.84 6.46
N VAL A 152 -8.40 -21.03 6.90
CA VAL A 152 -8.04 -22.03 7.90
C VAL A 152 -8.06 -21.40 9.29
N ASP A 153 -8.64 -22.10 10.26
CA ASP A 153 -8.58 -21.70 11.67
C ASP A 153 -7.20 -22.05 12.25
N ALA A 154 -6.20 -21.31 11.79
CA ALA A 154 -4.84 -21.37 12.29
C ALA A 154 -4.59 -20.11 13.14
N PRO A 155 -4.13 -20.25 14.41
CA PRO A 155 -3.79 -19.09 15.21
C PRO A 155 -2.76 -18.22 14.48
N ARG A 156 -2.89 -16.89 14.59
CA ARG A 156 -1.84 -15.99 14.12
C ARG A 156 -0.57 -16.23 14.93
N GLY A 157 0.42 -16.84 14.28
CA GLY A 157 1.73 -17.22 14.84
C GLY A 157 2.00 -18.72 14.60
N PRO A 158 3.23 -19.24 14.60
CA PRO A 158 4.53 -18.61 14.62
C PRO A 158 5.27 -18.90 13.29
N ASN A 159 4.61 -18.72 12.13
CA ASN A 159 5.24 -18.93 10.81
C ASN A 159 6.42 -17.96 10.51
N TYR A 160 6.80 -17.12 11.49
CA TYR A 160 8.02 -16.31 11.54
C TYR A 160 8.87 -16.56 12.81
N SER A 161 8.63 -17.60 13.61
CA SER A 161 9.51 -17.95 14.75
C SER A 161 10.69 -18.85 14.36
N GLY A 162 10.86 -19.10 13.06
CA GLY A 162 11.87 -19.99 12.50
C GLY A 162 13.01 -19.27 11.76
N PHE A 163 13.14 -17.95 11.89
CA PHE A 163 14.28 -17.16 11.42
C PHE A 163 14.94 -16.42 12.57
#